data_AF-A0A2M9K719-F1
#
_entry.id   AF-A0A2M9K719-F1
#
_cell.length_a   1.000
_cell.length_b   1.000
_cell.length_c   1.000
_cell.angle_alpha   90.00
_cell.angle_beta   90.00
_cell.angle_gamma   90.00
#
_symmetry.space_group_name_H-M   'P 1'
#
loop_
_entity.id
_entity.type
_entity.pdbx_description
1 polymer ?
#
loop_
_entity_poly.entity_id
_entity_poly.type
_entity_poly.pdbx_seq_one_letter_code
_entity_poly.pdbx_strand_id
1 'polypeptide(L)'
;MLCRGSQSRTHERGVIVMAGVPAVYPTLVFADAKAAIKLLTEAFGFTQVAVYEGDDGSVVHAELAYGNGMVMLGSKGRGGAFDKAMTDAGPSGVYVVVEDVDAHHRRAAEHGVEILMEPTDQEYGSRDYMARDGEGNIWSFGTYAPQV
;
A
#
# COMPACT_ATOMS: atom_id res chain seq x y z
N MET A 1 25.93 39.58 39.56
CA MET A 1 24.59 39.71 38.95
C MET A 1 24.60 38.92 37.66
N LEU A 2 23.79 37.85 37.61
CA LEU A 2 23.72 36.87 36.51
C LEU A 2 23.01 37.43 35.27
N CYS A 3 23.37 36.96 34.07
CA CYS A 3 22.45 36.40 33.05
C CYS A 3 23.28 35.91 31.83
N ARG A 4 23.51 34.59 31.73
CA ARG A 4 22.73 33.57 31.00
C ARG A 4 23.03 33.57 29.50
N GLY A 5 23.79 32.55 29.09
CA GLY A 5 24.08 32.23 27.70
C GLY A 5 22.85 31.78 26.92
N SER A 6 22.82 32.13 25.64
CA SER A 6 21.86 31.58 24.68
C SER A 6 22.33 30.20 24.24
N GLN A 7 21.76 29.15 24.82
CA GLN A 7 21.86 27.81 24.25
C GLN A 7 20.97 27.77 23.00
N SER A 8 21.61 27.43 21.87
CA SER A 8 20.99 27.06 20.61
C SER A 8 20.03 25.89 20.82
N ARG A 9 18.73 26.09 20.53
CA ARG A 9 17.73 25.02 20.51
C ARG A 9 17.96 24.14 19.28
N THR A 10 18.53 22.96 19.50
CA THR A 10 18.42 21.83 18.57
C THR A 10 16.95 21.44 18.45
N HIS A 11 16.43 21.43 17.22
CA HIS A 11 15.11 20.87 16.93
C HIS A 11 15.23 19.35 16.99
N GLU A 12 14.90 18.77 18.14
CA GLU A 12 14.62 17.35 18.22
C GLU A 12 13.29 17.10 17.50
N ARG A 13 13.34 16.44 16.33
CA ARG A 13 12.14 15.92 15.67
C ARG A 13 11.59 14.81 16.56
N GLY A 14 10.64 15.15 17.41
CA GLY A 14 9.89 14.17 18.18
C GLY A 14 9.23 13.19 17.22
N VAL A 15 9.55 11.90 17.36
CA VAL A 15 8.81 10.82 16.70
C VAL A 15 7.40 10.87 17.28
N ILE A 16 6.46 11.34 16.47
CA ILE A 16 5.05 11.33 16.85
C ILE A 16 4.59 9.87 16.70
N VAL A 17 4.59 9.12 17.80
CA VAL A 17 3.88 7.83 17.84
C VAL A 17 2.39 8.15 18.00
N MET A 18 1.68 8.27 16.88
CA MET A 18 0.22 8.39 16.89
C MET A 18 -0.38 7.01 17.02
N ALA A 19 -0.89 6.69 18.21
CA ALA A 19 -1.72 5.51 18.41
C ALA A 19 -2.86 5.50 17.37
N GLY A 20 -2.94 4.43 16.58
CA GLY A 20 -3.98 4.25 15.54
C GLY A 20 -3.60 4.71 14.13
N VAL A 21 -2.46 5.39 13.93
CA VAL A 21 -1.95 5.70 12.59
C VAL A 21 -0.88 4.67 12.20
N PRO A 22 -0.98 4.04 11.01
CA PRO A 22 0.02 3.07 10.59
C PRO A 22 1.37 3.78 10.40
N ALA A 23 2.45 3.12 10.80
CA ALA A 23 3.80 3.63 10.63
C ALA A 23 4.50 3.05 9.38
N VAL A 24 3.90 2.06 8.74
CA VAL A 24 4.44 1.34 7.58
C VAL A 24 3.46 1.45 6.41
N TYR A 25 3.96 1.85 5.26
CA TYR A 25 3.19 2.07 4.03
C TYR A 25 3.96 1.43 2.87
N PRO A 26 3.56 0.25 2.39
CA PRO A 26 4.11 -0.31 1.16
C PRO A 26 4.02 0.72 0.04
N THR A 27 5.16 1.02 -0.58
CA THR A 27 5.25 2.00 -1.66
C THR A 27 5.64 1.29 -2.95
N LEU A 28 4.72 1.26 -3.90
CA LEU A 28 4.82 0.49 -5.14
C LEU A 28 5.07 1.41 -6.34
N VAL A 29 5.65 0.87 -7.40
CA VAL A 29 5.78 1.55 -8.69
C VAL A 29 5.12 0.73 -9.79
N PHE A 30 4.37 1.41 -10.65
CA PHE A 30 3.59 0.80 -11.73
C PHE A 30 3.95 1.44 -13.07
N ALA A 31 4.07 0.64 -14.12
CA ALA A 31 4.11 1.12 -15.49
C ALA A 31 2.79 1.82 -15.87
N ASP A 32 1.65 1.26 -15.47
CA ASP A 32 0.32 1.86 -15.60
C ASP A 32 -0.33 2.04 -14.21
N ALA A 33 0.08 3.12 -13.54
CA ALA A 33 -0.43 3.45 -12.21
C ALA A 33 -1.93 3.76 -12.20
N LYS A 34 -2.53 4.21 -13.31
CA LYS A 34 -3.98 4.49 -13.38
C LYS A 34 -4.77 3.18 -13.42
N ALA A 35 -4.31 2.20 -14.20
CA ALA A 35 -4.87 0.87 -14.18
C ALA A 35 -4.72 0.20 -12.79
N ALA A 36 -3.58 0.38 -12.13
CA ALA A 36 -3.36 -0.10 -10.77
C ALA A 36 -4.35 0.52 -9.78
N ILE A 37 -4.51 1.86 -9.77
CA ILE A 37 -5.49 2.54 -8.90
C ILE A 37 -6.89 2.00 -9.14
N LYS A 38 -7.30 1.85 -10.39
CA LYS A 38 -8.61 1.29 -10.76
C LYS A 38 -8.80 -0.12 -10.20
N LEU A 39 -7.83 -1.01 -10.41
CA LEU A 39 -7.89 -2.38 -9.88
C LEU A 39 -7.96 -2.40 -8.36
N LEU A 40 -7.08 -1.67 -7.67
CA LEU A 40 -7.01 -1.66 -6.21
C LEU A 40 -8.30 -1.11 -5.59
N THR A 41 -8.91 -0.09 -6.20
CA THR A 41 -10.14 0.52 -5.70
C THR A 41 -11.38 -0.30 -6.04
N GLU A 42 -11.54 -0.70 -7.30
CA GLU A 42 -12.74 -1.40 -7.78
C GLU A 42 -12.75 -2.88 -7.36
N ALA A 43 -11.64 -3.60 -7.56
CA ALA A 43 -11.57 -5.04 -7.28
C ALA A 43 -11.24 -5.33 -5.82
N PHE A 44 -10.25 -4.64 -5.24
CA PHE A 44 -9.79 -4.89 -3.87
C PHE A 44 -10.38 -3.94 -2.82
N GLY A 45 -11.26 -3.02 -3.21
CA GLY A 45 -12.00 -2.20 -2.25
C GLY A 45 -11.18 -1.16 -1.49
N PHE A 46 -9.99 -0.80 -1.97
CA PHE A 46 -9.27 0.35 -1.44
C PHE A 46 -10.06 1.65 -1.69
N THR A 47 -9.86 2.63 -0.80
CA THR A 47 -10.40 3.98 -0.95
C THR A 47 -9.31 4.92 -1.43
N GLN A 48 -9.55 5.64 -2.53
CA GLN A 48 -8.66 6.69 -2.98
C GLN A 48 -8.70 7.88 -2.02
N VAL A 49 -7.56 8.20 -1.41
CA VAL A 49 -7.40 9.37 -0.52
C VAL A 49 -6.86 10.56 -1.31
N ALA A 50 -5.80 10.33 -2.10
CA ALA A 50 -5.19 11.35 -2.92
C ALA A 50 -4.58 10.75 -4.19
N VAL A 51 -4.63 11.50 -5.29
CA VAL A 51 -3.90 11.21 -6.54
C VAL A 51 -3.37 12.53 -7.06
N TYR A 52 -2.06 12.60 -7.25
CA TYR A 52 -1.36 13.73 -7.83
C TYR A 52 -0.83 13.31 -9.19
N GLU A 53 -1.26 14.01 -10.24
CA GLU A 53 -0.82 13.76 -11.62
C GLU A 53 0.21 14.79 -12.07
N GLY A 54 1.11 14.37 -12.95
CA GLY A 54 2.03 15.26 -13.67
C GLY A 54 1.39 15.83 -14.93
N ASP A 55 2.04 16.83 -15.54
CA ASP A 55 1.57 17.45 -16.79
C ASP A 55 1.47 16.46 -17.97
N ASP A 56 2.23 15.36 -17.90
CA ASP A 56 2.21 14.25 -18.87
C ASP A 56 1.13 13.20 -18.58
N GLY A 57 0.31 13.41 -17.54
CA GLY A 57 -0.73 12.48 -17.10
C GLY A 57 -0.22 11.28 -16.31
N SER A 58 1.08 11.20 -16.01
CA SER A 58 1.63 10.17 -15.12
C SER A 58 1.18 10.39 -13.69
N VAL A 59 1.05 9.31 -12.90
CA VAL A 59 0.75 9.43 -11.48
C VAL A 59 2.05 9.73 -10.75
N VAL A 60 2.16 10.95 -10.24
CA VAL A 60 3.32 11.39 -9.44
C VAL A 60 3.34 10.65 -8.12
N HIS A 61 2.18 10.60 -7.47
CA HIS A 61 1.97 9.99 -6.16
C HIS A 61 0.49 9.73 -5.97
N ALA A 62 0.14 8.59 -5.38
CA ALA A 62 -1.21 8.25 -4.99
C ALA A 62 -1.23 7.54 -3.64
N GLU A 63 -2.31 7.75 -2.90
CA GLU A 63 -2.55 7.23 -1.56
C GLU A 63 -3.87 6.48 -1.57
N LEU A 64 -3.81 5.16 -1.35
CA LEU A 64 -4.98 4.28 -1.32
C LEU A 64 -5.09 3.65 0.06
N ALA A 65 -6.16 3.97 0.78
CA ALA A 65 -6.42 3.49 2.14
C ALA A 65 -7.22 2.19 2.15
N TYR A 66 -6.95 1.35 3.16
CA TYR A 66 -7.76 0.18 3.48
C TYR A 66 -7.76 -0.03 5.00
N GLY A 67 -8.95 0.02 5.63
CA GLY A 67 -9.06 0.01 7.09
C GLY A 67 -8.29 1.16 7.73
N ASN A 68 -7.37 0.87 8.64
CA ASN A 68 -6.44 1.84 9.20
C ASN A 68 -5.09 1.89 8.47
N GLY A 69 -4.89 1.12 7.39
CA GLY A 69 -3.66 1.05 6.60
C GLY A 69 -3.75 1.85 5.30
N MET A 70 -2.62 1.94 4.59
CA MET A 70 -2.54 2.56 3.26
C MET A 70 -1.36 2.00 2.46
N VAL A 71 -1.54 1.94 1.15
CA VAL A 71 -0.45 1.78 0.18
C VAL A 71 -0.23 3.10 -0.55
N MET A 72 1.03 3.39 -0.83
CA MET A 72 1.43 4.52 -1.67
C MET A 72 1.89 3.98 -3.02
N LEU A 73 1.65 4.71 -4.10
CA LEU A 73 2.12 4.29 -5.42
C LEU A 73 2.41 5.46 -6.36
N GLY A 74 3.19 5.19 -7.41
CA GLY A 74 3.43 6.12 -8.49
C GLY A 74 3.81 5.43 -9.80
N SER A 75 3.84 6.21 -10.88
CA SER A 75 4.29 5.74 -12.20
C SER A 75 5.81 5.50 -12.21
N LYS A 76 6.24 4.43 -12.90
CA LYS A 76 7.65 4.16 -13.23
C LYS A 76 8.19 5.20 -14.22
N GLY A 77 9.51 5.36 -14.23
CA GLY A 77 10.23 6.15 -15.25
C GLY A 77 10.17 7.66 -15.06
N ARG A 78 9.75 8.13 -13.88
CA ARG A 78 9.69 9.56 -13.51
C ARG A 78 11.05 10.18 -13.18
N GLY A 79 12.10 9.38 -13.02
CA GLY A 79 13.49 9.83 -12.87
C GLY A 79 13.89 10.33 -11.48
N GLY A 80 12.99 10.23 -10.49
CA GLY A 80 13.29 10.49 -9.08
C GLY A 80 14.23 9.44 -8.47
N ALA A 81 14.81 9.72 -7.30
CA ALA A 81 15.73 8.79 -6.63
C ALA A 81 15.06 7.45 -6.28
N PHE A 82 13.82 7.49 -5.77
CA PHE A 82 13.04 6.30 -5.45
C PHE A 82 12.69 5.49 -6.70
N ASP A 83 12.14 6.15 -7.73
CA ASP A 83 11.81 5.52 -9.02
C ASP A 83 13.03 4.83 -9.64
N LYS A 84 14.18 5.53 -9.69
CA LYS A 84 15.44 4.94 -10.19
C LYS A 84 15.87 3.71 -9.39
N ALA A 85 15.76 3.76 -8.06
CA ALA A 85 16.10 2.63 -7.19
C ALA A 85 15.14 1.44 -7.38
N MET A 86 13.91 1.70 -7.81
CA MET A 86 12.86 0.71 -8.03
C MET A 86 12.72 0.29 -9.50
N THR A 87 13.60 0.75 -10.40
CA THR A 87 13.51 0.50 -11.86
C THR A 87 13.37 -1.00 -12.18
N ASP A 88 14.20 -1.81 -11.54
CA ASP A 88 14.22 -3.28 -11.70
C ASP A 88 13.55 -4.01 -10.54
N ALA A 89 12.79 -3.29 -9.71
CA ALA A 89 12.07 -3.90 -8.60
C ALA A 89 10.88 -4.72 -9.11
N GLY A 90 10.65 -5.87 -8.49
CA GLY A 90 9.46 -6.67 -8.73
C GLY A 90 9.53 -8.07 -8.14
N PRO A 91 8.42 -8.82 -8.25
CA PRO A 91 7.11 -8.38 -7.78
C PRO A 91 7.10 -8.12 -6.26
N SER A 92 6.27 -7.19 -5.80
CA SER A 92 6.08 -6.97 -4.35
C SER A 92 5.01 -7.89 -3.78
N GLY A 93 5.11 -8.22 -2.49
CA GLY A 93 4.06 -8.90 -1.73
C GLY A 93 3.41 -7.93 -0.74
N VAL A 94 2.08 -7.83 -0.74
CA VAL A 94 1.32 -7.05 0.23
C VAL A 94 0.26 -7.94 0.86
N TYR A 95 0.24 -8.00 2.20
CA TYR A 95 -0.80 -8.68 2.96
C TYR A 95 -1.82 -7.66 3.48
N VAL A 96 -3.11 -7.91 3.24
CA VAL A 96 -4.21 -7.06 3.67
C VAL A 96 -5.14 -7.87 4.56
N VAL A 97 -5.38 -7.37 5.77
CA VAL A 97 -6.35 -7.99 6.66
C VAL A 97 -7.76 -7.65 6.18
N VAL A 98 -8.59 -8.67 5.97
CA VAL A 98 -10.00 -8.51 5.58
C VAL A 98 -10.90 -9.29 6.50
N GLU A 99 -12.13 -8.80 6.70
CA GLU A 99 -13.11 -9.43 7.60
C GLU A 99 -13.74 -10.69 6.98
N ASP A 100 -14.09 -10.63 5.70
CA ASP A 100 -14.69 -11.73 4.94
C ASP A 100 -13.87 -12.01 3.66
N VAL A 101 -13.05 -13.05 3.73
CA VAL A 101 -12.15 -13.49 2.65
C VAL A 101 -12.92 -13.99 1.44
N ASP A 102 -14.01 -14.73 1.63
CA ASP A 102 -14.77 -15.29 0.53
C ASP A 102 -15.52 -14.20 -0.24
N ALA A 103 -16.10 -13.22 0.47
CA ALA A 103 -16.74 -12.07 -0.15
C ALA A 103 -15.73 -11.20 -0.90
N HIS A 104 -14.57 -10.94 -0.29
CA HIS A 104 -13.51 -10.16 -0.92
C HIS A 104 -12.96 -10.87 -2.18
N HIS A 105 -12.75 -12.18 -2.09
CA HIS A 105 -12.35 -13.02 -3.22
C HIS A 105 -13.37 -12.97 -4.38
N ARG A 106 -14.67 -13.17 -4.11
CA ARG A 106 -15.71 -13.11 -5.15
C ARG A 106 -15.69 -11.78 -5.89
N ARG A 107 -15.59 -10.67 -5.15
CA ARG A 107 -15.47 -9.32 -5.74
C ARG A 107 -14.25 -9.20 -6.66
N ALA A 108 -13.09 -9.68 -6.22
CA ALA A 108 -11.88 -9.64 -7.03
C ALA A 108 -12.02 -10.47 -8.33
N ALA A 109 -12.59 -11.67 -8.23
CA ALA A 109 -12.84 -12.54 -9.38
C ALA A 109 -13.85 -11.92 -10.38
N GLU A 110 -14.91 -11.27 -9.89
CA GLU A 110 -15.87 -10.54 -10.74
C GLU A 110 -15.23 -9.39 -11.54
N HIS A 111 -14.15 -8.81 -11.02
CA HIS A 111 -13.36 -7.78 -11.72
C HIS A 111 -12.25 -8.38 -12.60
N GLY A 112 -12.18 -9.70 -12.74
CA GLY A 112 -11.24 -10.38 -13.64
C GLY A 112 -9.79 -10.41 -13.14
N VAL A 113 -9.56 -10.25 -11.83
CA VAL A 113 -8.23 -10.37 -11.24
C VAL A 113 -7.76 -11.83 -11.28
N GLU A 114 -6.48 -12.07 -11.58
CA GLU A 114 -5.90 -13.42 -11.56
C GLU A 114 -5.79 -13.94 -10.13
N ILE A 115 -6.52 -15.01 -9.82
CA ILE A 115 -6.46 -15.70 -8.52
C ILE A 115 -5.36 -16.76 -8.56
N LEU A 116 -4.41 -16.67 -7.62
CA LEU A 116 -3.28 -17.60 -7.49
C LEU A 116 -3.54 -18.70 -6.46
N MET A 117 -4.36 -18.39 -5.46
CA MET A 117 -4.80 -19.32 -4.42
C MET A 117 -6.23 -18.96 -4.04
N GLU A 118 -7.14 -19.91 -4.22
CA GLU A 118 -8.53 -19.82 -3.78
C GLU A 118 -8.62 -19.69 -2.24
N PRO A 119 -9.73 -19.15 -1.69
CA PRO A 119 -9.98 -19.10 -0.26
C PRO A 119 -9.71 -20.42 0.47
N THR A 120 -8.65 -20.45 1.28
CA THR A 120 -8.11 -21.64 1.93
C THR A 120 -7.88 -21.38 3.40
N ASP A 121 -8.38 -22.29 4.26
CA ASP A 121 -8.09 -22.25 5.70
C ASP A 121 -6.65 -22.68 5.96
N GLN A 122 -5.96 -21.92 6.80
CA GLN A 122 -4.54 -22.05 7.08
C GLN A 122 -4.30 -22.67 8.46
N GLU A 123 -3.16 -23.35 8.63
CA GLU A 123 -2.81 -24.03 9.90
C GLU A 123 -2.73 -23.07 11.10
N TYR A 124 -2.42 -21.80 10.86
CA TYR A 124 -2.36 -20.74 11.88
C TYR A 124 -3.71 -20.07 12.14
N GLY A 125 -4.81 -20.68 11.68
CA GLY A 125 -6.19 -20.25 11.98
C GLY A 125 -6.70 -19.08 11.15
N SER A 126 -5.97 -18.67 10.11
CA SER A 126 -6.45 -17.69 9.14
C SER A 126 -7.25 -18.36 8.02
N ARG A 127 -8.10 -17.59 7.37
CA ARG A 127 -8.60 -17.90 6.03
C ARG A 127 -7.93 -16.93 5.06
N ASP A 128 -7.35 -17.42 3.98
CA ASP A 128 -6.54 -16.61 3.08
C ASP A 128 -6.86 -16.88 1.60
N TYR A 129 -6.66 -15.89 0.74
CA TYR A 129 -6.55 -16.07 -0.71
C TYR A 129 -5.44 -15.18 -1.28
N MET A 130 -4.94 -15.52 -2.47
CA MET A 130 -3.91 -14.75 -3.16
C MET A 130 -4.34 -14.35 -4.56
N ALA A 131 -3.98 -13.14 -4.96
CA ALA A 131 -4.24 -12.59 -6.28
C ALA A 131 -2.99 -11.94 -6.87
N ARG A 132 -2.90 -11.93 -8.20
CA ARG A 132 -1.88 -11.18 -8.95
C ARG A 132 -2.51 -9.96 -9.60
N ASP A 133 -1.92 -8.80 -9.42
CA ASP A 133 -2.34 -7.60 -10.16
C ASP A 133 -1.82 -7.58 -11.61
N GLY A 134 -2.23 -6.59 -12.38
CA GLY A 134 -1.88 -6.46 -13.81
C GLY A 134 -0.39 -6.29 -14.09
N GLU A 135 0.44 -6.02 -13.08
CA GLU A 135 1.89 -5.86 -13.22
C GLU A 135 2.71 -6.92 -12.46
N GLY A 136 2.03 -7.92 -11.90
CA GLY A 136 2.67 -9.09 -11.30
C GLY A 136 2.87 -9.01 -9.78
N ASN A 137 2.48 -7.93 -9.10
CA ASN A 137 2.55 -7.93 -7.63
C ASN A 137 1.56 -8.92 -7.04
N ILE A 138 1.92 -9.47 -5.89
CA ILE A 138 1.16 -10.48 -5.17
C ILE A 138 0.44 -9.82 -4.00
N TRP A 139 -0.88 -9.96 -4.01
CA TRP A 139 -1.75 -9.47 -2.95
C TRP A 139 -2.33 -10.66 -2.22
N SER A 140 -2.01 -10.76 -0.93
CA SER A 140 -2.58 -11.76 -0.02
C SER A 140 -3.64 -11.09 0.84
N PHE A 141 -4.79 -11.71 0.96
CA PHE A 141 -5.87 -11.23 1.82
C PHE A 141 -6.24 -12.31 2.81
N GLY A 142 -6.33 -11.96 4.08
CA GLY A 142 -6.69 -12.93 5.10
C GLY A 142 -7.17 -12.33 6.40
N THR A 143 -7.60 -13.19 7.32
CA THR A 143 -8.20 -12.78 8.59
C THR A 143 -7.16 -12.60 9.71
N TYR A 144 -5.91 -12.99 9.50
CA TYR A 144 -4.87 -12.92 10.54
C TYR A 144 -4.30 -11.50 10.69
N ALA A 145 -4.56 -10.88 11.85
CA ALA A 145 -4.04 -9.58 12.23
C ALA A 145 -2.97 -9.71 13.33
N PRO A 146 -1.66 -9.70 12.99
CA PRO A 146 -0.61 -9.72 14.00
C PRO A 146 -0.65 -8.44 14.85
N GLN A 147 -0.51 -8.60 16.16
CA GLN A 147 -0.50 -7.48 17.11
C GLN A 147 0.93 -6.96 17.29
N VAL A 148 1.09 -5.64 17.37
CA VAL A 148 2.37 -4.92 17.58
C VAL A 148 2.40 -4.18 18.91
#